data_AF-A0A5T1AD30-F1
#
_entry.id   AF-A0A5T1AD30-F1
#
_cell.length_a   1.000
_cell.length_b   1.000
_cell.length_c   1.000
_cell.angle_alpha   90.00
_cell.angle_beta   90.00
_cell.angle_gamma   90.00
#
_symmetry.space_group_name_H-M   'P 1'
#
loop_
_entity.id
_entity.type
_entity.pdbx_description
1 polymer ?
#
loop_
_entity_poly.entity_id
_entity_poly.type
_entity_poly.pdbx_seq_one_letter_code
_entity_poly.pdbx_strand_id
1 'polypeptide(L)'
;NVITDLSKQLDFDITLYYYNPNLQNTTDMEEYFGSLSKLYDKNIQIISKNDENPILSLSYRADLLQFVSFEKELLEGEFSKSLSTNLNRHYSKMRQNYQLFIPVE
;
A
#
# COMPACT_ATOMS: atom_id res chain seq x y z
N ASN A 1 14.48 -0.91 -0.40
CA ASN A 1 13.13 -1.49 -0.54
C ASN A 1 12.51 -1.53 0.84
N VAL A 2 12.10 -0.38 1.38
CA VAL A 2 11.80 -0.25 2.82
C VAL A 2 10.71 -1.22 3.29
N ILE A 3 9.64 -1.37 2.50
CA ILE A 3 8.53 -2.29 2.79
C ILE A 3 9.04 -3.74 2.89
N THR A 4 9.82 -4.18 1.90
CA THR A 4 10.33 -5.56 1.85
C THR A 4 11.36 -5.82 2.95
N ASP A 5 12.26 -4.88 3.20
CA ASP A 5 13.27 -4.98 4.27
C ASP A 5 12.60 -5.06 5.66
N LEU A 6 11.61 -4.21 5.93
CA LEU A 6 10.86 -4.22 7.20
C LEU A 6 10.02 -5.48 7.37
N SER A 7 9.32 -5.91 6.32
CA SER A 7 8.55 -7.17 6.37
C SER A 7 9.44 -8.38 6.67
N LYS A 8 10.70 -8.36 6.22
CA LYS A 8 11.67 -9.42 6.53
C LYS A 8 12.12 -9.37 7.98
N GLN A 9 12.42 -8.18 8.50
CA GLN A 9 12.83 -7.99 9.89
C GLN A 9 11.72 -8.31 10.91
N LEU A 10 10.48 -8.01 10.57
CA LEU A 10 9.30 -8.20 11.42
C LEU A 10 8.57 -9.54 11.18
N ASP A 11 9.11 -10.35 10.26
CA ASP A 11 8.50 -11.59 9.76
C ASP A 11 7.03 -11.45 9.36
N PHE A 12 6.72 -10.40 8.60
CA PHE A 12 5.40 -10.20 8.02
C PHE A 12 5.29 -10.84 6.65
N ASP A 13 4.09 -11.33 6.35
CA ASP A 13 3.68 -11.70 5.00
C ASP A 13 3.28 -10.44 4.23
N ILE A 14 3.64 -10.40 2.94
CA ILE A 14 3.33 -9.26 2.08
C ILE A 14 2.20 -9.66 1.15
N THR A 15 1.06 -8.96 1.25
CA THR A 15 -0.04 -9.07 0.30
C THR A 15 -0.18 -7.78 -0.48
N LEU A 16 -0.12 -7.89 -1.81
CA LEU A 16 -0.31 -6.79 -2.73
C LEU A 16 -1.67 -6.89 -3.42
N TYR A 17 -2.55 -5.94 -3.14
CA TYR A 17 -3.83 -5.82 -3.82
C TYR A 17 -3.66 -4.95 -5.07
N TYR A 18 -3.83 -5.55 -6.25
CA TYR A 18 -3.82 -4.83 -7.51
C TYR A 18 -5.26 -4.54 -7.95
N TYR A 19 -5.70 -3.30 -7.76
CA TYR A 19 -7.04 -2.86 -8.16
C TYR A 19 -7.05 -2.35 -9.60
N ASN A 20 -7.64 -3.14 -10.50
CA ASN A 20 -7.68 -2.89 -11.94
C ASN A 20 -9.11 -3.05 -12.48
N PRO A 21 -10.01 -2.09 -12.20
CA PRO A 21 -11.40 -2.14 -12.65
C PRO A 21 -11.53 -2.04 -14.18
N ASN A 22 -10.51 -1.52 -14.86
CA ASN A 22 -10.50 -1.33 -16.31
C ASN A 22 -9.83 -2.47 -17.08
N LEU A 23 -9.47 -3.58 -16.42
CA LEU A 23 -8.89 -4.79 -17.02
C LEU A 23 -7.65 -4.50 -17.90
N GLN A 24 -6.79 -3.59 -17.47
CA GLN A 24 -5.49 -3.35 -18.13
C GLN A 24 -4.55 -4.56 -18.01
N ASN A 25 -3.58 -4.68 -18.91
CA ASN A 25 -2.59 -5.75 -18.85
C ASN A 25 -1.79 -5.68 -17.52
N THR A 26 -1.65 -6.81 -16.84
CA THR A 26 -0.99 -6.95 -15.54
C THR A 26 0.40 -7.57 -15.61
N THR A 27 0.84 -8.00 -16.81
CA THR A 27 2.11 -8.75 -16.98
C THR A 27 3.32 -8.00 -16.43
N ASP A 28 3.48 -6.72 -16.76
CA ASP A 28 4.65 -5.93 -16.32
C ASP A 28 4.71 -5.82 -14.79
N MET A 29 3.54 -5.69 -14.15
CA MET A 29 3.41 -5.62 -12.70
C MET A 29 3.72 -6.96 -12.05
N GLU A 30 3.16 -8.06 -12.57
CA GLU A 30 3.42 -9.41 -12.08
C GLU A 30 4.90 -9.80 -12.21
N GLU A 31 5.56 -9.43 -13.32
CA GLU A 31 6.99 -9.66 -13.53
C GLU A 31 7.85 -8.85 -12.56
N TYR A 32 7.51 -7.58 -12.34
CA TYR A 32 8.20 -6.72 -11.39
C TYR A 32 8.13 -7.28 -9.95
N PHE A 33 6.92 -7.60 -9.48
CA PHE A 33 6.75 -8.13 -8.12
C PHE A 33 7.25 -9.57 -7.97
N GLY A 34 7.19 -10.38 -9.04
CA GLY A 34 7.82 -11.70 -9.07
C GLY A 34 9.34 -11.61 -8.94
N SER A 35 9.98 -10.62 -9.56
CA SER A 35 11.41 -10.36 -9.41
C SER A 35 11.78 -9.87 -8.01
N LEU A 36 10.96 -9.01 -7.40
CA LEU A 36 11.15 -8.58 -6.01
C LEU A 36 10.99 -9.74 -5.01
N SER A 37 9.97 -10.58 -5.17
CA SER A 37 9.75 -11.77 -4.33
C SER A 37 10.99 -12.66 -4.28
N LYS A 38 11.60 -12.92 -5.45
CA LYS A 38 12.86 -13.67 -5.58
C LYS A 38 14.05 -12.95 -4.93
N LEU A 39 14.20 -11.65 -5.18
CA LEU A 39 15.35 -10.87 -4.69
C LEU A 39 15.41 -10.82 -3.16
N TYR A 40 14.26 -10.76 -2.49
CA TYR A 40 14.18 -10.60 -1.04
C TYR A 40 13.92 -11.91 -0.27
N ASP A 41 13.71 -13.01 -0.99
CA ASP A 41 13.33 -14.31 -0.43
C ASP A 41 12.09 -14.20 0.48
N LYS A 42 11.06 -13.49 -0.03
CA LYS A 42 9.79 -13.27 0.66
C LYS A 42 8.65 -13.52 -0.30
N ASN A 43 7.68 -14.33 0.11
CA ASN A 43 6.49 -14.57 -0.69
C ASN A 43 5.61 -13.31 -0.71
N ILE A 44 5.50 -12.67 -1.87
CA ILE A 44 4.59 -11.56 -2.12
C ILE A 44 3.34 -12.14 -2.77
N GLN A 45 2.24 -12.22 -2.02
CA GLN A 45 0.96 -12.66 -2.55
C GLN A 45 0.32 -11.53 -3.35
N ILE A 46 0.13 -11.74 -4.65
CA ILE A 46 -0.56 -10.78 -5.52
C ILE A 46 -2.04 -11.16 -5.60
N ILE A 47 -2.93 -10.23 -5.26
CA ILE A 47 -4.38 -10.38 -5.35
C ILE A 47 -4.91 -9.34 -6.35
N SER A 48 -5.29 -9.81 -7.53
CA SER A 48 -5.92 -8.98 -8.55
C SER A 48 -7.41 -8.80 -8.25
N LYS A 49 -7.86 -7.54 -8.23
CA LYS A 49 -9.24 -7.13 -7.94
C LYS A 49 -9.75 -6.24 -9.06
N ASN A 50 -10.90 -6.57 -9.63
CA ASN A 50 -11.57 -5.79 -10.69
C ASN A 50 -13.00 -5.38 -10.32
N ASP A 51 -13.52 -5.93 -9.22
CA ASP A 51 -14.92 -5.86 -8.78
C ASP A 51 -15.12 -4.83 -7.67
N GLU A 52 -14.27 -4.85 -6.65
CA GLU A 52 -14.39 -4.01 -5.46
C GLU A 52 -13.07 -3.33 -5.13
N ASN A 53 -13.14 -2.06 -4.69
CA ASN A 53 -11.98 -1.34 -4.19
C ASN A 53 -11.47 -1.99 -2.89
N PRO A 54 -10.24 -2.55 -2.87
CA PRO A 54 -9.70 -3.26 -1.72
C PRO A 54 -9.61 -2.41 -0.45
N ILE A 55 -9.49 -1.08 -0.58
CA ILE A 55 -9.45 -0.17 0.57
C ILE A 55 -10.74 -0.29 1.41
N LEU A 56 -11.89 -0.50 0.77
CA LEU A 56 -13.17 -0.60 1.47
C LEU A 56 -13.20 -1.82 2.37
N SER A 57 -12.83 -2.99 1.86
CA SER A 57 -12.83 -4.25 2.62
C SER A 57 -11.69 -4.31 3.65
N LEU A 58 -10.52 -3.76 3.34
CA LEU A 58 -9.36 -3.75 4.24
C LEU A 58 -9.50 -2.73 5.38
N SER A 59 -10.26 -1.66 5.19
CA SER A 59 -10.44 -0.64 6.24
C SER A 59 -11.01 -1.23 7.53
N TYR A 60 -11.80 -2.29 7.49
CA TYR A 60 -12.43 -2.89 8.68
C TYR A 60 -11.55 -3.93 9.40
N ARG A 61 -10.35 -4.22 8.90
CA ARG A 61 -9.46 -5.26 9.43
C ARG A 61 -8.46 -4.70 10.44
N ALA A 62 -8.45 -5.25 11.65
CA ALA A 62 -7.56 -4.81 12.74
C ALA A 62 -6.18 -5.52 12.76
N ASP A 63 -5.99 -6.51 11.89
CA ASP A 63 -4.80 -7.39 11.82
C ASP A 63 -3.84 -6.98 10.69
N LEU A 64 -3.89 -5.72 10.26
CA LEU A 64 -3.11 -5.20 9.14
C LEU A 64 -2.24 -4.03 9.57
N LEU A 65 -0.99 -4.04 9.08
CA LEU A 65 -0.11 -2.88 9.08
C LEU A 65 -0.05 -2.28 7.67
N GLN A 66 -0.56 -1.07 7.52
CA GLN A 66 -0.47 -0.30 6.29
C GLN A 66 0.87 0.45 6.25
N PHE A 67 1.61 0.29 5.15
CA PHE A 67 2.75 1.15 4.83
C PHE A 67 2.28 2.38 4.05
N VAL A 68 2.65 3.56 4.50
CA VAL A 68 2.28 4.84 3.88
C VAL A 68 3.54 5.64 3.60
N SER A 69 3.78 6.04 2.36
CA SER A 69 4.86 6.99 2.06
C SER A 69 4.58 8.33 2.74
N PHE A 70 5.56 8.81 3.49
CA PHE A 70 5.45 10.03 4.27
C PHE A 70 5.78 11.24 3.41
N GLU A 71 4.76 12.01 3.09
CA GLU A 71 4.89 13.32 2.46
C GLU A 71 4.84 14.41 3.54
N LYS A 72 5.65 15.47 3.41
CA LYS A 72 5.71 16.56 4.40
C LYS A 72 4.36 17.27 4.53
N GLU A 73 3.59 17.26 3.45
CA GLU A 73 2.21 17.72 3.32
C GLU A 73 1.23 17.01 4.26
N LEU A 74 1.59 15.84 4.81
CA LEU A 74 0.81 15.14 5.84
C LEU A 74 0.86 15.84 7.21
N LEU A 75 1.88 16.68 7.46
CA LEU A 75 2.04 17.44 8.70
C LEU A 75 1.22 18.73 8.71
N GLU A 76 0.84 19.23 7.54
CA GLU A 76 0.02 20.44 7.42
C GLU A 76 -1.43 20.07 7.76
N GLY A 77 -1.97 20.64 8.84
CA GLY A 77 -3.28 20.28 9.37
C GLY A 77 -4.41 20.36 8.34
N GLU A 78 -5.57 19.77 8.67
CA GLU A 78 -6.72 19.51 7.77
C GLU A 78 -7.35 20.73 7.04
N PHE A 79 -6.75 21.93 7.12
CA PHE A 79 -7.24 23.21 6.63
C PHE A 79 -6.52 23.76 5.37
N SER A 80 -5.35 23.25 4.95
CA SER A 80 -4.68 23.69 3.70
C SER A 80 -5.13 22.86 2.47
N LYS A 81 -6.44 22.89 2.21
CA LYS A 81 -7.16 21.92 1.34
C LYS A 81 -7.11 22.12 -0.19
N SER A 82 -6.14 22.84 -0.77
CA SER A 82 -6.23 23.14 -2.22
C SER A 82 -5.31 22.34 -3.16
N LEU A 83 -4.28 21.63 -2.70
CA LEU A 83 -3.39 20.86 -3.60
C LEU A 83 -3.18 19.38 -3.23
N SER A 84 -3.55 18.93 -2.02
CA SER A 84 -3.19 17.59 -1.49
C SER A 84 -4.24 16.48 -1.72
N THR A 85 -5.20 16.70 -2.64
CA THR A 85 -6.37 15.83 -2.88
C THR A 85 -6.03 14.38 -3.26
N ASN A 86 -4.78 14.10 -3.67
CA ASN A 86 -4.40 12.78 -4.18
C ASN A 86 -4.02 11.78 -3.05
N LEU A 87 -3.08 12.12 -2.16
CA LEU A 87 -2.64 11.20 -1.09
C LEU A 87 -3.50 11.23 0.16
N ASN A 88 -4.01 12.40 0.54
CA ASN A 88 -4.82 12.56 1.75
C ASN A 88 -6.08 11.67 1.77
N ARG A 89 -6.57 11.27 0.59
CA ARG A 89 -7.85 10.58 0.47
C ARG A 89 -7.78 9.07 0.69
N HIS A 90 -6.61 8.44 0.57
CA HIS A 90 -6.49 6.98 0.66
C HIS A 90 -5.99 6.52 2.04
N TYR A 91 -4.97 7.18 2.62
CA TYR A 91 -4.55 6.84 3.99
C TYR A 91 -5.65 7.19 5.01
N SER A 92 -6.39 8.29 4.79
CA SER A 92 -7.48 8.69 5.69
C SER A 92 -8.60 7.67 5.77
N LYS A 93 -8.86 6.93 4.69
CA LYS A 93 -9.87 5.86 4.62
C LYS A 93 -9.49 4.60 5.41
N MET A 94 -8.21 4.44 5.74
CA MET A 94 -7.69 3.33 6.54
C MET A 94 -7.09 3.83 7.86
N ARG A 95 -7.53 5.00 8.35
CA ARG A 95 -7.05 5.61 9.62
C ARG A 95 -7.25 4.73 10.86
N GLN A 96 -8.20 3.79 10.79
CA GLN A 96 -8.45 2.84 11.88
C GLN A 96 -7.48 1.63 11.89
N ASN A 97 -6.72 1.41 10.82
CA ASN A 97 -5.70 0.37 10.75
C ASN A 97 -4.38 0.86 11.35
N TYR A 98 -3.48 -0.04 11.73
CA TYR A 98 -2.12 0.35 12.10
C TYR A 98 -1.41 0.91 10.86
N GLN A 99 -0.71 2.04 11.01
CA GLN A 99 -0.01 2.71 9.91
C GLN A 99 1.46 2.93 10.26
N LEU A 100 2.35 2.56 9.34
CA LEU A 100 3.77 2.90 9.38
C LEU A 100 4.09 3.87 8.25
N PHE A 101 4.49 5.08 8.64
CA PHE A 101 4.91 6.12 7.71
C PHE A 101 6.38 5.92 7.32
N ILE A 102 6.64 5.69 6.04
CA ILE A 102 7.98 5.52 5.47
C ILE A 102 8.45 6.87 4.90
N PRO A 103 9.56 7.45 5.37
CA PRO A 103 10.13 8.65 4.75
C PRO A 103 10.34 8.47 3.26
N VAL A 104 9.80 9.37 2.44
CA VAL A 104 10.24 9.54 1.05
C VAL A 104 11.17 10.75 1.01
N GLU A 105 12.42 10.52 0.58
CA GLU A 105 13.37 11.60 0.28
C GLU A 105 13.02 12.29 -1.05
#